data_AF-A0A3L6S5H9-F1
#
_entry.id   AF-A0A3L6S5H9-F1
#
_cell.length_a   1.000
_cell.length_b   1.000
_cell.length_c   1.000
_cell.angle_alpha   90.00
_cell.angle_beta   90.00
_cell.angle_gamma   90.00
#
_symmetry.space_group_name_H-M   'P 1'
#
loop_
_entity.id
_entity.type
_entity.pdbx_description
1 polymer ?
#
loop_
_entity_poly.entity_id
_entity_poly.type
_entity_poly.pdbx_seq_one_letter_code
_entity_poly.pdbx_strand_id
1 'polypeptide(L)'
;MASPSPPADRSALLKAFDESRTGVRGLVESGVSSVPEIFLHPDPYASLPLAPPGVSIPIVDLSLPAPKAAAAVAAAARDSGFFHLVNYHHLHPALITSDYPGRALAAVRAFNELPSPERAKHYARAPVDGGVSYSSNVDLFRSPSASWRDTMEVENADPACIPAASAPSSSSGTRRPPPWGAPCWASSPRASASAGTRRWRRSPASRAR
;
A
#
# COMPACT_ATOMS: atom_id res chain seq x y z
N MET A 1 1.10 20.32 -40.78
CA MET A 1 0.59 18.97 -40.48
C MET A 1 1.77 18.13 -40.05
N ALA A 2 1.91 17.87 -38.75
CA ALA A 2 2.89 16.91 -38.24
C ALA A 2 2.17 15.58 -38.11
N SER A 3 2.61 14.58 -38.86
CA SER A 3 2.07 13.22 -38.75
C SER A 3 2.34 12.69 -37.35
N PRO A 4 1.36 12.06 -36.67
CA PRO A 4 1.63 11.37 -35.42
C PRO A 4 2.66 10.27 -35.70
N SER A 5 3.73 10.25 -34.91
CA SER A 5 4.68 9.13 -34.88
C SER A 5 3.90 7.82 -34.68
N PRO A 6 4.26 6.72 -35.35
CA PRO A 6 3.56 5.46 -35.15
C PRO A 6 3.55 5.13 -33.65
N PRO A 7 2.40 4.77 -33.07
CA PRO A 7 2.34 4.41 -31.66
C PRO A 7 3.37 3.32 -31.44
N ALA A 8 4.34 3.58 -30.56
CA ALA A 8 5.25 2.55 -30.11
C ALA A 8 4.39 1.35 -29.71
N ASP A 9 4.75 0.15 -30.17
CA ASP A 9 3.99 -1.07 -29.86
C ASP A 9 3.71 -1.07 -28.36
N ARG A 10 2.42 -0.99 -27.99
CA ARG A 10 1.98 -0.87 -26.58
C ARG A 10 2.67 -1.92 -25.72
N SER A 11 2.87 -3.12 -26.26
CA SER A 11 3.57 -4.21 -25.57
C SER A 11 5.03 -3.87 -25.24
N ALA A 12 5.73 -3.15 -26.12
CA ALA A 12 7.08 -2.67 -25.90
C ALA A 12 7.12 -1.58 -24.81
N LEU A 13 6.15 -0.67 -24.79
CA LEU A 13 6.03 0.33 -23.71
C LEU A 13 5.79 -0.31 -22.35
N LEU A 14 4.86 -1.28 -22.27
CA LEU A 14 4.58 -2.02 -21.04
C LEU A 14 5.80 -2.81 -20.56
N LYS A 15 6.52 -3.45 -21.48
CA LYS A 15 7.73 -4.20 -21.18
C LYS A 15 8.84 -3.28 -20.65
N ALA A 16 9.11 -2.18 -21.35
CA ALA A 16 10.12 -1.20 -20.92
C ALA A 16 9.78 -0.59 -19.55
N PHE A 17 8.50 -0.28 -19.32
CA PHE A 17 8.03 0.22 -18.03
C PHE A 17 8.27 -0.79 -16.90
N ASP A 18 7.87 -2.05 -17.09
CA ASP A 18 8.05 -3.09 -16.07
C ASP A 18 9.52 -3.45 -15.83
N GLU A 19 10.33 -3.54 -16.90
CA GLU A 19 11.76 -3.81 -16.81
C GLU A 19 12.52 -2.72 -16.07
N SER A 20 12.03 -1.47 -16.08
CA SER A 20 12.63 -0.40 -15.30
C SER A 20 12.58 -0.68 -13.79
N ARG A 21 11.53 -1.36 -13.30
CA ARG A 21 11.29 -1.62 -11.87
C ARG A 21 11.28 -0.37 -10.98
N THR A 22 11.08 0.80 -11.57
CA THR A 22 11.10 2.08 -10.84
C THR A 22 9.70 2.66 -10.61
N GLY A 23 8.69 2.11 -11.29
CA GLY A 23 7.30 2.55 -11.20
C GLY A 23 7.05 3.91 -11.86
N VAL A 24 5.89 4.50 -11.59
CA VAL A 24 5.50 5.83 -12.09
C VAL A 24 6.41 6.91 -11.53
N ARG A 25 6.85 6.76 -10.28
CA ARG A 25 7.80 7.66 -9.62
C ARG A 25 9.11 7.76 -10.39
N GLY A 26 9.67 6.63 -10.84
CA GLY A 26 10.89 6.64 -11.65
C GLY A 26 10.69 7.25 -13.04
N LEU A 27 9.51 7.06 -13.62
CA LEU A 27 9.12 7.73 -14.87
C LEU A 27 9.10 9.25 -14.69
N VAL A 28 8.50 9.76 -13.61
CA VAL A 28 8.49 11.20 -13.29
C VAL A 28 9.92 11.71 -13.03
N GLU A 29 10.73 10.96 -12.28
CA GLU A 29 12.13 11.31 -11.98
C GLU A 29 13.01 11.35 -13.25
N SER A 30 12.65 10.61 -14.30
CA SER A 30 13.35 10.67 -15.61
C SER A 30 13.09 11.95 -16.41
N GLY A 31 12.15 12.79 -15.95
CA GLY A 31 11.84 14.07 -16.59
C GLY A 31 10.94 13.95 -17.82
N VAL A 32 10.04 12.95 -17.86
CA VAL A 32 9.07 12.84 -18.95
C VAL A 32 8.25 14.12 -19.11
N SER A 33 8.10 14.59 -20.35
CA SER A 33 7.35 15.80 -20.68
C SER A 33 5.85 15.53 -20.91
N SER A 34 5.49 14.27 -21.15
CA SER A 34 4.11 13.85 -21.41
C SER A 34 3.82 12.50 -20.77
N VAL A 35 2.57 12.30 -20.33
CA VAL A 35 2.08 11.01 -19.83
C VAL A 35 2.10 9.97 -20.96
N PRO A 36 2.80 8.83 -20.82
CA PRO A 36 2.82 7.79 -21.84
C PRO A 36 1.43 7.19 -22.11
N GLU A 37 1.21 6.75 -23.35
CA GLU A 37 -0.07 6.23 -23.84
C GLU A 37 -0.62 5.07 -23.00
N ILE A 38 0.25 4.24 -22.40
CA ILE A 38 -0.17 3.13 -21.54
C ILE A 38 -0.98 3.58 -20.31
N PHE A 39 -0.86 4.84 -19.89
CA PHE A 39 -1.58 5.42 -18.73
C PHE A 39 -2.79 6.28 -19.14
N LEU A 40 -3.02 6.48 -20.44
CA LEU A 40 -4.19 7.20 -20.90
C LEU A 40 -5.41 6.29 -20.75
N HIS A 41 -6.31 6.68 -19.86
CA HIS A 41 -7.59 6.00 -19.71
C HIS A 41 -8.57 6.55 -20.76
N PRO A 42 -9.26 5.69 -21.53
CA PRO A 42 -10.40 6.15 -22.32
C PRO A 42 -11.41 6.73 -21.34
N ASP A 43 -11.73 8.01 -21.49
CA ASP A 43 -12.41 8.79 -20.46
C ASP A 43 -13.71 8.11 -19.96
N PRO A 44 -13.69 7.47 -18.78
CA PRO A 44 -14.87 6.80 -18.25
C PRO A 44 -15.79 7.77 -17.50
N TYR A 45 -15.31 9.00 -17.22
CA TYR A 45 -15.93 9.95 -16.29
C TYR A 45 -16.28 11.29 -16.94
N ALA A 46 -15.96 11.50 -18.23
CA ALA A 46 -16.27 12.68 -19.04
C ALA A 46 -17.73 13.16 -18.90
N SER A 47 -18.60 12.20 -18.59
CA SER A 47 -20.06 12.37 -18.57
C SER A 47 -20.66 12.36 -17.17
N LEU A 48 -19.87 12.11 -16.12
CA LEU A 48 -20.40 12.01 -14.77
C LEU A 48 -20.43 13.39 -14.11
N PRO A 49 -21.62 13.88 -13.71
CA PRO A 49 -21.71 15.14 -13.00
C PRO A 49 -20.91 15.02 -11.69
N LEU A 50 -20.14 16.06 -11.38
CA LEU A 50 -19.54 16.22 -10.06
C LEU A 50 -20.64 16.13 -8.99
N ALA A 51 -20.28 15.65 -7.81
CA ALA A 51 -21.22 15.55 -6.70
C ALA A 51 -21.90 16.92 -6.46
N PRO A 52 -23.23 16.96 -6.26
CA PRO A 52 -23.93 18.21 -6.04
C PRO A 52 -23.41 18.89 -4.75
N PRO A 53 -23.46 20.23 -4.69
CA PRO A 53 -23.10 20.96 -3.47
C PRO A 53 -23.91 20.46 -2.27
N GLY A 54 -23.25 20.30 -1.13
CA GLY A 54 -23.89 19.85 0.11
C GLY A 54 -23.85 18.33 0.35
N VAL A 55 -23.29 17.54 -0.57
CA VAL A 55 -22.95 16.14 -0.29
C VAL A 55 -21.69 16.10 0.57
N SER A 56 -21.81 15.58 1.79
CA SER A 56 -20.69 15.36 2.71
C SER A 56 -20.60 13.89 3.10
N ILE A 57 -19.37 13.41 3.26
CA ILE A 57 -19.10 12.08 3.78
C ILE A 57 -19.46 12.07 5.28
N PRO A 58 -20.23 11.07 5.79
CA PRO A 58 -20.55 10.99 7.21
C PRO A 58 -19.29 10.94 8.08
N ILE A 59 -19.32 11.60 9.23
CA ILE A 59 -18.26 11.58 10.23
C ILE A 59 -18.79 10.90 11.49
N VAL A 60 -18.09 9.88 11.96
CA VAL A 60 -18.44 9.14 13.18
C VAL A 60 -17.40 9.39 14.25
N ASP A 61 -17.87 9.90 15.39
CA ASP A 61 -17.04 10.19 16.56
C ASP A 61 -16.98 8.99 17.50
N LEU A 62 -15.78 8.42 17.67
CA LEU A 62 -15.56 7.27 18.55
C LEU A 62 -15.41 7.64 20.03
N SER A 63 -15.43 8.94 20.38
CA SER A 63 -15.44 9.42 21.76
C SER A 63 -16.80 9.24 22.44
N LEU A 64 -17.84 9.00 21.64
CA LEU A 64 -19.17 8.68 22.11
C LEU A 64 -19.21 7.34 22.85
N PRO A 65 -20.19 7.12 23.74
CA PRO A 65 -20.43 5.80 24.33
C PRO A 65 -20.56 4.72 23.25
N ALA A 66 -19.94 3.55 23.48
CA ALA A 66 -19.82 2.48 22.49
C ALA A 66 -21.13 2.12 21.77
N PRO A 67 -22.31 2.03 22.42
CA PRO A 67 -23.56 1.75 21.72
C PRO A 67 -23.95 2.84 20.71
N LYS A 68 -23.67 4.11 21.02
CA LYS A 68 -23.97 5.25 20.13
C LYS A 68 -23.01 5.30 18.95
N ALA A 69 -21.72 5.11 19.20
CA ALA A 69 -20.72 5.04 18.14
C ALA A 69 -21.00 3.86 17.19
N ALA A 70 -21.30 2.67 17.72
CA ALA A 70 -21.66 1.51 16.92
C ALA A 70 -22.92 1.73 16.07
N ALA A 71 -23.96 2.35 16.63
CA ALA A 71 -25.16 2.71 15.88
C ALA A 71 -24.87 3.71 14.75
N ALA A 72 -24.03 4.71 15.00
CA ALA A 72 -23.61 5.68 13.99
C ALA A 72 -22.77 5.05 12.87
N VAL A 73 -21.83 4.16 13.20
CA VAL A 73 -21.08 3.36 12.21
C VAL A 73 -22.04 2.53 11.36
N ALA A 74 -22.98 1.82 11.98
CA ALA A 74 -23.92 0.98 11.26
C ALA A 74 -24.84 1.78 10.32
N ALA A 75 -25.29 2.96 10.73
CA ALA A 75 -26.07 3.86 9.89
C ALA A 75 -25.24 4.38 8.70
N ALA A 76 -24.05 4.92 8.96
CA ALA A 76 -23.18 5.44 7.89
C ALA A 76 -22.75 4.36 6.89
N ALA A 77 -22.45 3.15 7.37
CA ALA A 77 -22.12 2.01 6.52
C ALA A 77 -23.32 1.57 5.66
N ARG A 78 -24.54 1.60 6.20
CA ARG A 78 -25.76 1.24 5.46
C ARG A 78 -26.10 2.28 4.39
N ASP A 79 -26.03 3.56 4.75
CA ASP A 79 -26.58 4.64 3.92
C ASP A 79 -25.57 5.15 2.90
N SER A 80 -24.26 5.15 3.23
CA SER A 80 -23.19 5.67 2.38
C SER A 80 -22.19 4.61 1.94
N GLY A 81 -22.00 3.53 2.69
CA GLY A 81 -20.96 2.51 2.42
C GLY A 81 -19.53 2.94 2.78
N PHE A 82 -19.31 4.22 3.09
CA PHE A 82 -18.04 4.78 3.55
C PHE A 82 -18.29 5.99 4.47
N PHE A 83 -17.34 6.25 5.38
CA PHE A 83 -17.42 7.32 6.38
C PHE A 83 -16.04 7.65 6.94
N HIS A 84 -15.90 8.82 7.55
CA HIS A 84 -14.72 9.20 8.32
C HIS A 84 -14.87 8.81 9.79
N LEU A 85 -13.77 8.38 10.41
CA LEU A 85 -13.67 8.15 11.85
C LEU A 85 -12.83 9.27 12.48
N VAL A 86 -13.32 9.84 13.57
CA VAL A 86 -12.59 10.84 14.36
C VAL A 86 -12.46 10.37 15.81
N ASN A 87 -11.50 10.96 16.52
CA ASN A 87 -11.19 10.61 17.90
C ASN A 87 -10.98 9.09 18.06
N TYR A 88 -10.20 8.44 17.22
CA TYR A 88 -10.00 6.99 17.33
C TYR A 88 -8.85 6.61 18.29
N HIS A 89 -7.99 7.56 18.63
CA HIS A 89 -6.75 7.33 19.39
C HIS A 89 -7.00 6.91 20.86
N HIS A 90 -8.13 7.28 21.47
CA HIS A 90 -8.45 6.86 22.85
C HIS A 90 -8.88 5.41 22.96
N LEU A 91 -9.24 4.74 21.85
CA LEU A 91 -9.68 3.34 21.90
C LEU A 91 -8.56 2.38 22.26
N HIS A 92 -7.32 2.71 21.87
CA HIS A 92 -6.17 1.88 22.19
C HIS A 92 -4.89 2.71 22.32
N PRO A 93 -4.75 3.57 23.36
CA PRO A 93 -3.68 4.56 23.45
C PRO A 93 -2.26 3.97 23.43
N ALA A 94 -2.11 2.72 23.88
CA ALA A 94 -0.86 1.99 23.85
C ALA A 94 -0.41 1.59 22.43
N LEU A 95 -1.34 1.47 21.48
CA LEU A 95 -1.05 1.10 20.08
C LEU A 95 -1.22 2.27 19.12
N ILE A 96 -2.21 3.13 19.37
CA ILE A 96 -2.58 4.26 18.51
C ILE A 96 -2.32 5.55 19.29
N THR A 97 -1.06 5.96 19.30
CA THR A 97 -0.66 7.25 19.86
C THR A 97 -1.19 8.38 18.96
N SER A 98 -1.37 9.59 19.51
CA SER A 98 -1.89 10.73 18.76
C SER A 98 -1.00 11.12 17.56
N ASP A 99 0.30 10.86 17.64
CA ASP A 99 1.29 11.09 16.58
C ASP A 99 1.44 9.92 15.60
N TYR A 100 0.73 8.81 15.79
CA TYR A 100 0.78 7.64 14.89
C TYR A 100 0.56 7.99 13.41
N PRO A 101 -0.46 8.80 13.02
CA PRO A 101 -0.67 9.16 11.61
C PRO A 101 0.53 9.90 11.01
N GLY A 102 1.12 10.81 11.80
CA GLY A 102 2.31 11.56 11.38
C GLY A 102 3.50 10.64 11.15
N ARG A 103 3.76 9.70 12.07
CA ARG A 103 4.83 8.71 11.92
C ARG A 103 4.60 7.77 10.73
N ALA A 104 3.37 7.29 10.53
CA ALA A 104 3.04 6.43 9.39
C ALA A 104 3.26 7.14 8.05
N LEU A 105 2.78 8.39 7.92
CA LEU A 105 3.01 9.21 6.74
C LEU A 105 4.50 9.50 6.51
N ALA A 106 5.25 9.80 7.57
CA ALA A 106 6.69 10.02 7.47
C ALA A 106 7.45 8.77 7.00
N ALA A 107 7.08 7.58 7.48
CA ALA A 107 7.69 6.31 7.06
C ALA A 107 7.38 5.99 5.59
N VAL A 108 6.12 6.11 5.17
CA VAL A 108 5.71 5.94 3.76
C VAL A 108 6.44 6.93 2.86
N ARG A 109 6.53 8.19 3.30
CA ARG A 109 7.26 9.23 2.56
C ARG A 109 8.75 8.90 2.43
N ALA A 110 9.40 8.52 3.53
CA ALA A 110 10.82 8.17 3.53
C ALA A 110 11.13 7.05 2.55
N PHE A 111 10.28 6.01 2.48
CA PHE A 111 10.40 4.95 1.49
C PHE A 111 10.28 5.47 0.04
N ASN A 112 9.27 6.31 -0.23
CA ASN A 112 9.05 6.85 -1.58
C ASN A 112 10.12 7.86 -2.01
N GLU A 113 10.82 8.49 -1.07
CA GLU A 113 11.94 9.40 -1.33
C GLU A 113 13.29 8.70 -1.45
N LEU A 114 13.36 7.37 -1.25
CA LEU A 114 14.58 6.61 -1.52
C LEU A 114 15.05 6.79 -2.97
N PRO A 115 16.36 6.78 -3.23
CA PRO A 115 16.89 6.76 -4.59
C PRO A 115 16.28 5.61 -5.39
N SER A 116 15.99 5.86 -6.67
CA SER A 116 15.34 4.90 -7.56
C SER A 116 15.98 3.48 -7.54
N PRO A 117 17.33 3.32 -7.54
CA PRO A 117 17.95 2.00 -7.44
C PRO A 117 17.69 1.27 -6.12
N GLU A 118 17.53 1.99 -5.01
CA GLU A 118 17.21 1.42 -3.70
C GLU A 118 15.74 0.99 -3.64
N ARG A 119 14.83 1.85 -4.10
CA ARG A 119 13.39 1.55 -4.18
C ARG A 119 13.11 0.37 -5.11
N ALA A 120 13.83 0.26 -6.23
CA ALA A 120 13.71 -0.83 -7.19
C ALA A 120 14.08 -2.21 -6.63
N LYS A 121 14.88 -2.29 -5.56
CA LYS A 121 15.19 -3.56 -4.86
C LYS A 121 13.95 -4.20 -4.24
N HIS A 122 12.96 -3.37 -3.88
CA HIS A 122 11.68 -3.81 -3.33
C HIS A 122 10.64 -4.10 -4.42
N TYR A 123 10.96 -3.88 -5.70
CA TYR A 123 9.99 -4.05 -6.77
C TYR A 123 9.63 -5.54 -6.95
N ALA A 124 8.35 -5.86 -6.75
CA ALA A 124 7.81 -7.20 -6.91
C ALA A 124 6.39 -7.14 -7.49
N ARG A 125 6.01 -8.13 -8.30
CA ARG A 125 4.64 -8.23 -8.86
C ARG A 125 3.66 -8.97 -7.95
N ALA A 126 4.18 -9.70 -6.96
CA ALA A 126 3.41 -10.38 -5.95
C ALA A 126 3.91 -9.91 -4.57
N PRO A 127 3.03 -9.89 -3.55
CA PRO A 127 3.43 -9.58 -2.19
C PRO A 127 4.58 -10.47 -1.73
N VAL A 128 5.50 -9.88 -0.98
CA VAL A 128 6.62 -10.59 -0.35
C VAL A 128 6.24 -10.83 1.11
N ASP A 129 6.03 -12.11 1.45
CA ASP A 129 5.69 -12.49 2.83
C ASP A 129 6.81 -12.08 3.80
N GLY A 130 6.42 -11.49 4.93
CA GLY A 130 7.34 -11.02 5.97
C GLY A 130 8.15 -9.76 5.62
N GLY A 131 7.77 -9.01 4.58
CA GLY A 131 8.58 -7.91 4.06
C GLY A 131 7.83 -6.70 3.51
N VAL A 132 8.59 -5.83 2.86
CA VAL A 132 8.09 -4.65 2.13
C VAL A 132 8.23 -4.91 0.64
N SER A 133 7.12 -4.83 -0.08
CA SER A 133 7.07 -4.94 -1.54
C SER A 133 6.61 -3.62 -2.17
N TYR A 134 7.09 -3.36 -3.38
CA TYR A 134 6.79 -2.17 -4.16
C TYR A 134 6.29 -2.58 -5.54
N SER A 135 5.20 -1.99 -5.99
CA SER A 135 4.62 -2.29 -7.30
C SER A 135 3.83 -1.09 -7.82
N SER A 136 3.71 -0.96 -9.14
CA SER A 136 2.89 0.09 -9.73
C SER A 136 1.49 -0.42 -10.09
N ASN A 137 1.44 -1.50 -10.86
CA ASN A 137 0.21 -2.04 -11.44
C ASN A 137 0.19 -3.57 -11.34
N VAL A 138 -0.79 -4.13 -10.63
CA VAL A 138 -0.94 -5.59 -10.45
C VAL A 138 -1.39 -6.26 -11.76
N ASP A 139 -2.18 -5.57 -12.56
CA ASP A 139 -2.80 -6.04 -13.79
C ASP A 139 -2.21 -5.37 -15.06
N LEU A 140 -0.97 -4.89 -14.99
CA LEU A 140 -0.29 -4.09 -16.03
C LEU A 140 -0.45 -4.66 -17.47
N PHE A 141 -0.36 -5.98 -17.62
CA PHE A 141 -0.42 -6.65 -18.94
C PHE A 141 -1.84 -7.09 -19.34
N ARG A 142 -2.81 -6.95 -18.44
CA ARG A 142 -4.20 -7.38 -18.64
C ARG A 142 -5.15 -6.19 -18.80
N SER A 143 -4.83 -5.07 -18.16
CA SER A 143 -5.66 -3.86 -18.19
C SER A 143 -5.51 -3.09 -19.52
N PRO A 144 -6.59 -2.48 -20.05
CA PRO A 144 -6.52 -1.56 -21.19
C PRO A 144 -5.72 -0.28 -20.90
N SER A 145 -5.58 0.13 -19.64
CA SER A 145 -4.78 1.29 -19.24
C SER A 145 -4.18 1.05 -17.85
N ALA A 146 -2.91 1.39 -17.68
CA ALA A 146 -2.21 1.33 -16.40
C ALA A 146 -2.61 2.52 -15.52
N SER A 147 -2.69 2.30 -14.21
CA SER A 147 -2.91 3.34 -13.21
C SER A 147 -1.65 4.20 -13.04
N TRP A 148 -1.84 5.52 -12.98
CA TRP A 148 -0.78 6.47 -12.62
C TRP A 148 -0.54 6.49 -11.10
N ARG A 149 -0.03 5.37 -10.56
CA ARG A 149 0.15 5.14 -9.12
C ARG A 149 1.33 4.21 -8.88
N ASP A 150 1.97 4.38 -7.73
CA ASP A 150 2.82 3.36 -7.11
C ASP A 150 2.27 2.94 -5.75
N THR A 151 2.59 1.70 -5.37
CA THR A 151 2.06 1.00 -4.20
C THR A 151 3.22 0.42 -3.42
N MET A 152 3.26 0.71 -2.12
CA MET A 152 4.06 -0.07 -1.18
C MET A 152 3.12 -0.92 -0.34
N GLU A 153 3.48 -2.19 -0.16
CA GLU A 153 2.73 -3.13 0.64
C GLU A 153 3.65 -3.74 1.69
N VAL A 154 3.15 -3.82 2.91
CA VAL A 154 3.87 -4.35 4.08
C VAL A 154 3.04 -5.50 4.59
N GLU A 155 3.49 -6.73 4.38
CA GLU A 155 2.77 -7.95 4.75
C GLU A 155 3.58 -8.77 5.75
N ASN A 156 2.94 -9.12 6.88
CA ASN A 156 3.55 -9.88 7.99
C ASN A 156 4.94 -9.37 8.42
N ALA A 157 5.25 -8.10 8.14
CA ALA A 157 6.59 -7.58 8.33
C ALA A 157 6.93 -7.64 9.81
N ASP A 158 8.03 -8.34 10.11
CA ASP A 158 8.65 -8.28 11.41
C ASP A 158 8.95 -6.79 11.70
N PRO A 159 8.48 -6.22 12.82
CA PRO A 159 8.81 -4.85 13.20
C PRO A 159 10.31 -4.55 13.18
N ALA A 160 11.17 -5.57 13.33
CA ALA A 160 12.62 -5.46 13.22
C ALA A 160 13.13 -5.25 11.78
N CYS A 161 12.34 -5.58 10.76
CA CYS A 161 12.67 -5.49 9.34
C CYS A 161 12.16 -4.20 8.67
N ILE A 162 11.41 -3.36 9.39
CA ILE A 162 10.95 -2.07 8.89
C ILE A 162 12.13 -1.10 8.92
N PRO A 163 12.58 -0.54 7.78
CA PRO A 163 13.70 0.39 7.77
C PRO A 163 13.36 1.57 8.68
N ALA A 164 14.18 1.76 9.72
CA ALA A 164 14.03 2.90 10.61
C ALA A 164 14.10 4.18 9.76
N ALA A 165 13.05 5.00 9.82
CA ALA A 165 13.13 6.36 9.30
C ALA A 165 14.35 7.01 9.96
N SER A 166 15.31 7.43 9.14
CA SER A 166 16.52 8.09 9.61
C SER A 166 16.14 9.30 10.45
N ALA A 167 16.23 9.15 11.77
CA ALA A 167 16.09 10.28 12.68
C ALA A 167 17.19 11.30 12.33
N PRO A 168 16.90 12.62 12.37
CA PRO A 168 17.94 13.62 12.21
C PRO A 168 18.99 13.40 13.30
N SER A 169 20.25 13.30 12.88
CA SER A 169 21.38 13.04 13.75
C SER A 169 21.53 14.15 14.78
N SER A 170 21.01 13.95 16.00
CA SER A 170 21.44 14.72 17.16
C SER A 170 22.81 14.20 17.58
N SER A 171 23.84 14.93 17.18
CA SER A 171 25.23 14.69 17.56
C SER A 171 25.44 14.94 19.05
N SER A 172 25.58 13.88 19.85
CA SER A 172 26.41 13.89 21.07
C SER A 172 26.52 12.50 21.66
N GLY A 173 27.75 12.01 21.85
CA GLY A 173 28.05 10.93 22.79
C GLY A 173 28.63 9.67 22.15
N THR A 174 29.95 9.60 22.11
CA THR A 174 30.77 8.44 21.79
C THR A 174 30.39 7.20 22.62
N ARG A 175 29.89 6.15 21.98
CA ARG A 175 30.03 4.76 22.46
C ARG A 175 30.46 3.88 21.29
N ARG A 176 31.56 3.13 21.49
CA ARG A 176 32.18 2.23 20.51
C ARG A 176 31.20 1.12 20.09
N PRO A 177 31.18 0.69 18.81
CA PRO A 177 30.39 -0.46 18.40
C PRO A 177 31.11 -1.78 18.77
N PRO A 178 30.38 -2.87 19.05
CA PRO A 178 30.96 -4.21 19.10
C PRO A 178 31.28 -4.73 17.67
N PRO A 179 32.23 -5.67 17.52
CA PRO A 179 32.63 -6.18 16.22
C PRO A 179 31.60 -7.16 15.64
N TRP A 180 31.59 -7.25 14.31
CA TRP A 180 30.53 -7.76 13.43
C TRP A 180 30.05 -9.21 13.66
N GLY A 181 28.80 -9.48 13.23
CA GLY A 181 28.27 -10.83 13.02
C GLY A 181 26.98 -10.88 12.18
N ALA A 182 27.15 -10.98 10.85
CA ALA A 182 26.26 -11.47 9.78
C ALA A 182 24.83 -10.87 9.54
N PRO A 183 24.42 -10.64 8.27
CA PRO A 183 23.04 -10.33 7.91
C PRO A 183 22.12 -11.57 8.03
N CYS A 184 20.88 -11.35 8.49
CA CYS A 184 19.86 -12.36 8.83
C CYS A 184 19.39 -13.31 7.70
N TRP A 185 20.02 -13.34 6.53
CA TRP A 185 19.66 -14.29 5.46
C TRP A 185 20.48 -15.59 5.48
N ALA A 186 21.40 -15.76 6.43
CA ALA A 186 22.21 -16.97 6.54
C ALA A 186 21.78 -17.89 7.70
N SER A 187 21.35 -19.10 7.34
CA SER A 187 21.14 -20.32 8.16
C SER A 187 19.72 -20.44 8.79
N SER A 188 18.92 -21.50 8.61
CA SER A 188 19.22 -22.90 8.25
C SER A 188 18.01 -23.63 7.62
N PRO A 189 18.24 -24.77 6.93
CA PRO A 189 17.21 -25.72 6.53
C PRO A 189 16.93 -26.76 7.63
N ARG A 190 15.65 -27.03 7.94
CA ARG A 190 15.09 -28.25 8.59
C ARG A 190 13.60 -27.99 8.85
N ALA A 191 12.67 -28.93 8.82
CA ALA A 191 12.67 -30.35 8.53
C ALA A 191 11.22 -30.70 8.17
N SER A 192 11.04 -31.67 7.28
CA SER A 192 9.76 -32.36 7.08
C SER A 192 9.22 -32.90 8.41
N ALA A 193 8.01 -32.47 8.80
CA ALA A 193 7.20 -33.15 9.80
C ALA A 193 5.81 -33.41 9.20
N SER A 194 5.39 -34.65 9.39
CA SER A 194 4.28 -35.37 8.78
C SER A 194 2.90 -34.74 8.92
N ALA A 195 2.08 -35.00 7.91
CA ALA A 195 0.66 -34.72 7.80
C ALA A 195 -0.15 -35.14 9.04
N GLY A 196 -0.92 -34.19 9.58
CA GLY A 196 -2.02 -34.42 10.50
C GLY A 196 -3.30 -33.83 9.92
N THR A 197 -4.07 -34.63 9.19
CA THR A 197 -5.38 -34.24 8.66
C THR A 197 -6.36 -33.93 9.80
N ARG A 198 -6.75 -32.66 9.97
CA ARG A 198 -7.94 -32.29 10.75
C ARG A 198 -9.10 -32.02 9.79
N ARG A 199 -9.98 -33.01 9.72
CA ARG A 199 -11.28 -33.02 9.05
C ARG A 199 -12.20 -32.01 9.74
N TRP A 200 -12.58 -30.94 9.04
CA TRP A 200 -13.68 -30.06 9.45
C TRP A 200 -15.01 -30.81 9.29
N ARG A 201 -15.69 -31.11 10.40
CA ARG A 201 -17.10 -31.54 10.37
C ARG A 201 -17.97 -30.30 10.17
N ARG A 202 -18.74 -30.28 9.08
CA ARG A 202 -19.88 -29.37 8.92
C ARG A 202 -21.02 -29.84 9.81
N SER A 203 -21.59 -28.96 10.63
CA SER A 203 -22.90 -29.18 11.24
C SER A 203 -23.99 -28.89 10.20
N PRO A 204 -25.01 -29.76 10.03
CA PRO A 204 -26.11 -29.48 9.12
C PRO A 204 -27.11 -28.51 9.75
N ALA A 205 -27.55 -27.55 8.94
CA ALA A 205 -28.76 -26.79 9.17
C ALA A 205 -29.99 -27.72 9.10
N SER A 206 -30.93 -27.58 10.01
CA SER A 206 -32.27 -28.15 9.88
C SER A 206 -33.33 -27.05 9.96
N ARG A 207 -34.15 -27.06 8.90
CA ARG A 207 -35.25 -26.17 8.54
C ARG A 207 -36.43 -26.19 9.52
N ALA A 208 -37.13 -25.06 9.52
CA ALA A 208 -38.58 -24.87 9.50
C ALA A 208 -39.51 -26.04 9.87
N ARG A 209 -40.39 -25.76 10.82
CA ARG A 209 -41.85 -25.72 10.60
C ARG A 209 -42.46 -24.63 11.47
#